data_AF-T1C9D6-F1
#
_entry.id   AF-T1C9D6-F1
#
_cell.length_a   1.000
_cell.length_b   1.000
_cell.length_c   1.000
_cell.angle_alpha   90.00
_cell.angle_beta   90.00
_cell.angle_gamma   90.00
#
_symmetry.space_group_name_H-M   'P 1'
#
loop_
_entity.id
_entity.type
_entity.pdbx_description
1 polymer ?
#
loop_
_entity_poly.entity_id
_entity_poly.type
_entity_poly.pdbx_seq_one_letter_code
_entity_poly.pdbx_strand_id
1 'polypeptide(L)'
;MGVRCVRCGASPVTQSIVDVIRGKCLDLSSVSVYELSSRGALVDWLTPRAGSLTTSEYIPEMALGSIRQGVRCEDVRRLTFADGAFDLCTSTEVFEHVDDDHAGFVQVRRVLRPGGMFIFTVPLSGATHTIERARVLDGQLTHLLEPEYHDDPFSRSKQILCMRNYGTDIVERLRNAGFSHAELTRPACDMMHYARMVIVAER
;
A
#
# COMPACT_ATOMS: atom_id res chain seq x y z
N MET A 1 -16.62 -4.60 13.25
CA MET A 1 -17.81 -4.09 12.53
C MET A 1 -17.44 -2.70 11.99
N GLY A 2 -17.24 -2.58 10.69
CA GLY A 2 -16.68 -1.36 10.09
C GLY A 2 -17.74 -0.48 9.45
N VAL A 3 -17.58 0.84 9.54
CA VAL A 3 -18.37 1.79 8.74
C VAL A 3 -18.01 1.63 7.26
N ARG A 4 -18.99 1.72 6.38
CA ARG A 4 -18.82 1.66 4.92
C ARG A 4 -19.65 2.77 4.29
N CYS A 5 -19.15 3.38 3.21
CA CYS A 5 -19.93 4.33 2.44
C CYS A 5 -21.14 3.62 1.81
N VAL A 6 -22.35 4.12 2.07
CA VAL A 6 -23.59 3.54 1.52
C VAL A 6 -23.69 3.65 0.00
N ARG A 7 -22.91 4.55 -0.63
CA ARG A 7 -22.92 4.77 -2.09
C ARG A 7 -21.97 3.86 -2.86
N CYS A 8 -20.74 3.70 -2.37
CA CYS A 8 -19.68 2.99 -3.10
C CYS A 8 -19.05 1.83 -2.32
N GLY A 9 -19.52 1.55 -1.10
CA GLY A 9 -18.95 0.50 -0.26
C GLY A 9 -17.54 0.79 0.26
N ALA A 10 -16.98 1.98 0.02
CA ALA A 10 -15.62 2.33 0.45
C ALA A 10 -15.47 2.25 1.98
N SER A 11 -14.37 1.66 2.43
CA SER A 11 -13.98 1.62 3.84
C SER A 11 -13.47 2.99 4.31
N PRO A 12 -13.27 3.19 5.63
CA PRO A 12 -12.62 4.39 6.13
C PRO A 12 -11.17 4.51 5.68
N VAL A 13 -10.49 3.38 5.47
CA VAL A 13 -9.16 3.33 4.85
C VAL A 13 -9.22 3.94 3.44
N THR A 14 -10.10 3.42 2.56
CA THR A 14 -10.24 3.93 1.18
C THR A 14 -10.67 5.40 1.13
N GLN A 15 -11.59 5.80 2.00
CA GLN A 15 -12.06 7.20 2.00
C GLN A 15 -10.97 8.15 2.51
N SER A 16 -10.15 7.74 3.50
CA SER A 16 -9.04 8.55 4.01
C SER A 16 -7.96 8.76 2.95
N ILE A 17 -7.53 7.70 2.25
CA ILE A 17 -6.54 7.82 1.19
C ILE A 17 -7.05 8.66 0.01
N VAL A 18 -8.31 8.53 -0.38
CA VAL A 18 -8.92 9.37 -1.44
C VAL A 18 -8.94 10.85 -1.04
N ASP A 19 -9.23 11.15 0.22
CA ASP A 19 -9.23 12.52 0.73
C ASP A 19 -7.82 13.14 0.67
N VAL A 20 -6.79 12.37 1.06
CA VAL A 20 -5.39 12.82 0.98
C VAL A 20 -4.92 12.98 -0.47
N ILE A 21 -5.26 12.06 -1.37
CA ILE A 21 -4.93 12.19 -2.81
C ILE A 21 -5.54 13.48 -3.38
N ARG A 22 -6.81 13.79 -3.04
CA ARG A 22 -7.46 15.04 -3.47
C ARG A 22 -6.77 16.28 -2.92
N GLY A 23 -6.32 16.23 -1.66
CA GLY A 23 -5.60 17.32 -1.00
C GLY A 23 -4.24 17.64 -1.60
N LYS A 24 -3.60 16.68 -2.31
CA LYS A 24 -2.33 16.89 -3.01
C LYS A 24 -2.47 17.59 -4.36
N CYS A 25 -3.68 18.05 -4.73
CA CYS A 25 -3.95 18.85 -5.94
C CYS A 25 -3.44 18.25 -7.25
N LEU A 26 -3.43 16.91 -7.35
CA LEU A 26 -3.04 16.21 -8.56
C LEU A 26 -4.17 16.28 -9.62
N ASP A 27 -3.84 16.71 -10.83
CA ASP A 27 -4.69 16.44 -11.99
C ASP A 27 -4.51 14.98 -12.42
N LEU A 28 -5.28 14.10 -11.77
CA LEU A 28 -5.19 12.65 -11.99
C LEU A 28 -5.34 12.26 -13.45
N SER A 29 -6.03 13.05 -14.29
CA SER A 29 -6.23 12.73 -15.71
C SER A 29 -4.93 12.72 -16.52
N SER A 30 -3.86 13.32 -15.98
CA SER A 30 -2.51 13.32 -16.54
C SER A 30 -1.52 12.41 -15.82
N VAL A 31 -1.95 11.76 -14.73
CA VAL A 31 -1.10 10.97 -13.82
C VAL A 31 -1.13 9.49 -14.20
N SER A 32 0.05 8.88 -14.31
CA SER A 32 0.21 7.43 -14.39
C SER A 32 0.29 6.83 -13.00
N VAL A 33 -0.71 6.02 -12.66
CA VAL A 33 -0.90 5.45 -11.32
C VAL A 33 -0.56 3.95 -11.32
N TYR A 34 0.16 3.51 -10.29
CA TYR A 34 0.30 2.09 -9.94
C TYR A 34 -0.36 1.79 -8.59
N GLU A 35 -1.40 0.98 -8.59
CA GLU A 35 -2.07 0.49 -7.38
C GLU A 35 -1.69 -0.97 -7.10
N LEU A 36 -1.27 -1.27 -5.87
CA LEU A 36 -0.87 -2.60 -5.42
C LEU A 36 -2.07 -3.51 -5.10
N SER A 37 -3.19 -3.30 -5.80
CA SER A 37 -4.42 -4.09 -5.73
C SER A 37 -5.15 -3.99 -7.07
N SER A 38 -5.70 -5.09 -7.57
CA SER A 38 -6.38 -5.13 -8.87
C SER A 38 -7.88 -4.87 -8.82
N ARG A 39 -8.45 -4.72 -7.62
CA ARG A 39 -9.88 -4.48 -7.42
C ARG A 39 -10.16 -3.74 -6.10
N GLY A 40 -11.38 -3.26 -5.94
CA GLY A 40 -11.86 -2.61 -4.72
C GLY A 40 -12.14 -1.13 -4.92
N ALA A 41 -12.72 -0.50 -3.90
CA ALA A 41 -13.27 0.86 -4.03
C ALA A 41 -12.23 1.93 -4.41
N LEU A 42 -10.93 1.73 -4.09
CA LEU A 42 -9.87 2.64 -4.54
C LEU A 42 -9.59 2.49 -6.04
N VAL A 43 -9.48 1.25 -6.53
CA VAL A 43 -9.33 0.95 -7.97
C VAL A 43 -10.52 1.48 -8.75
N ASP A 44 -11.75 1.24 -8.27
CA ASP A 44 -12.98 1.75 -8.90
C ASP A 44 -13.02 3.29 -8.94
N TRP A 45 -12.44 3.93 -7.93
CA TRP A 45 -12.33 5.39 -7.87
C TRP A 45 -11.24 5.94 -8.80
N LEU A 46 -10.08 5.29 -8.88
CA LEU A 46 -8.95 5.69 -9.73
C LEU A 46 -9.24 5.46 -11.22
N THR A 47 -9.91 4.36 -11.58
CA THR A 47 -10.12 3.91 -12.97
C THR A 47 -10.66 5.02 -13.89
N PRO A 48 -11.74 5.75 -13.55
CA PRO A 48 -12.26 6.81 -14.43
C PRO A 48 -11.54 8.17 -14.26
N ARG A 49 -10.49 8.26 -13.45
CA ARG A 49 -9.84 9.53 -13.07
C ARG A 49 -8.37 9.61 -13.45
N ALA A 50 -7.64 8.49 -13.38
CA ALA A 50 -6.23 8.43 -13.70
C ALA A 50 -6.01 8.49 -15.23
N GLY A 51 -4.96 9.17 -15.67
CA GLY A 51 -4.53 9.18 -17.07
C GLY A 51 -4.11 7.78 -17.55
N SER A 52 -3.48 7.02 -16.65
CA SER A 52 -3.39 5.57 -16.77
C SER A 52 -3.38 4.90 -15.40
N LEU A 53 -3.95 3.70 -15.31
CA LEU A 53 -3.97 2.89 -14.10
C LEU A 53 -3.38 1.51 -14.39
N THR A 54 -2.26 1.21 -13.75
CA THR A 54 -1.69 -0.14 -13.66
C THR A 54 -2.05 -0.73 -12.31
N THR A 55 -2.47 -2.00 -12.30
CA THR A 55 -2.75 -2.72 -11.06
C THR A 55 -2.05 -4.07 -11.04
N SER A 56 -1.85 -4.62 -9.84
CA SER A 56 -1.29 -5.96 -9.67
C SER A 56 -1.75 -6.60 -8.36
N GLU A 57 -1.57 -7.92 -8.27
CA GLU A 57 -1.70 -8.70 -7.04
C GLU A 57 -0.44 -9.54 -6.84
N TYR A 58 -0.14 -9.94 -5.60
CA TYR A 58 0.88 -10.97 -5.36
C TYR A 58 0.24 -12.36 -5.42
N ILE A 59 0.66 -13.18 -6.38
CA ILE A 59 0.15 -14.53 -6.57
C ILE A 59 1.35 -15.50 -6.57
N PRO A 60 1.62 -16.23 -5.47
CA PRO A 60 2.84 -17.03 -5.30
C PRO A 60 3.12 -18.04 -6.43
N GLU A 61 2.06 -18.59 -7.03
CA GLU A 61 2.15 -19.60 -8.09
C GLU A 61 2.30 -18.98 -9.51
N MET A 62 2.41 -17.65 -9.63
CA MET A 62 2.56 -16.94 -10.91
C MET A 62 3.92 -16.29 -11.04
N ALA A 63 4.49 -16.35 -12.25
CA ALA A 63 5.69 -15.59 -12.60
C ALA A 63 5.43 -14.08 -12.48
N LEU A 64 6.37 -13.36 -11.88
CA LEU A 64 6.29 -11.90 -11.75
C LEU A 64 6.23 -11.23 -13.13
N GLY A 65 5.39 -10.21 -13.26
CA GLY A 65 5.12 -9.49 -14.49
C GLY A 65 4.20 -10.21 -15.49
N SER A 66 3.83 -11.47 -15.22
CA SER A 66 2.85 -12.19 -16.04
C SER A 66 1.42 -11.72 -15.75
N ILE A 67 0.52 -11.93 -16.72
CA ILE A 67 -0.91 -11.60 -16.61
C ILE A 67 -1.72 -12.87 -16.78
N ARG A 68 -2.65 -13.14 -15.86
CA ARG A 68 -3.62 -14.24 -15.95
C ARG A 68 -5.02 -13.72 -15.65
N GLN A 69 -5.96 -13.95 -16.58
CA GLN A 69 -7.34 -13.48 -16.47
C GLN A 69 -7.45 -11.96 -16.17
N GLY A 70 -6.57 -11.16 -16.79
CA GLY A 70 -6.54 -9.71 -16.60
C GLY A 70 -5.85 -9.23 -15.32
N VAL A 71 -5.40 -10.12 -14.44
CA VAL A 71 -4.65 -9.77 -13.22
C VAL A 71 -3.17 -9.95 -13.46
N ARG A 72 -2.40 -8.86 -13.26
CA ARG A 72 -0.93 -8.89 -13.29
C ARG A 72 -0.38 -9.37 -11.94
N CYS A 73 0.59 -10.29 -11.96
CA CYS A 73 1.30 -10.70 -10.75
C CYS A 73 2.54 -9.83 -10.53
N GLU A 74 2.66 -9.23 -9.34
CA GLU A 74 3.87 -8.53 -8.89
C GLU A 74 4.18 -8.88 -7.44
N ASP A 75 5.46 -8.87 -7.10
CA ASP A 75 5.94 -8.87 -5.73
C ASP A 75 6.51 -7.48 -5.48
N VAL A 76 5.98 -6.76 -4.49
CA VAL A 76 6.42 -5.39 -4.20
C VAL A 76 7.91 -5.33 -3.87
N ARG A 77 8.52 -6.41 -3.35
CA ARG A 77 9.96 -6.49 -3.08
C ARG A 77 10.80 -6.57 -4.35
N ARG A 78 10.18 -6.93 -5.49
CA ARG A 78 10.84 -7.24 -6.77
C ARG A 78 9.96 -6.86 -7.98
N LEU A 79 9.50 -5.60 -8.01
CA LEU A 79 8.65 -5.09 -9.09
C LEU A 79 9.32 -5.23 -10.46
N THR A 80 8.59 -5.72 -11.46
CA THR A 80 9.10 -5.91 -12.82
C THR A 80 8.93 -4.71 -13.75
N PHE A 81 8.47 -3.57 -13.20
CA PHE A 81 8.35 -2.30 -13.93
C PHE A 81 9.69 -1.61 -14.15
N ALA A 82 9.75 -0.73 -15.14
CA ALA A 82 10.91 0.14 -15.37
C ALA A 82 11.06 1.21 -14.26
N ASP A 83 12.27 1.74 -14.13
CA ASP A 83 12.53 2.90 -13.26
C ASP A 83 11.73 4.11 -13.76
N GLY A 84 11.11 4.86 -12.84
CA GLY A 84 10.36 6.06 -13.21
C GLY A 84 9.15 5.80 -14.12
N ALA A 85 8.48 4.67 -13.95
CA ALA A 85 7.29 4.31 -14.71
C ALA A 85 6.02 5.07 -14.27
N PHE A 86 5.93 5.50 -13.01
CA PHE A 86 4.69 6.03 -12.42
C PHE A 86 4.87 7.38 -11.75
N ASP A 87 3.83 8.20 -11.77
CA ASP A 87 3.77 9.48 -11.04
C ASP A 87 3.24 9.28 -9.61
N LEU A 88 2.36 8.29 -9.44
CA LEU A 88 1.72 7.96 -8.17
C LEU A 88 1.70 6.45 -7.98
N CYS A 89 2.15 5.99 -6.82
CA CYS A 89 1.91 4.64 -6.33
C CYS A 89 0.93 4.70 -5.16
N THR A 90 0.04 3.72 -5.06
CA THR A 90 -0.92 3.60 -3.96
C THR A 90 -1.06 2.17 -3.48
N SER A 91 -1.34 2.01 -2.19
CA SER A 91 -1.70 0.72 -1.60
C SER A 91 -2.55 0.88 -0.34
N THR A 92 -3.41 -0.09 -0.05
CA THR A 92 -4.15 -0.12 1.21
C THR A 92 -3.92 -1.42 1.97
N GLU A 93 -3.32 -1.34 3.16
CA GLU A 93 -3.16 -2.49 4.09
C GLU A 93 -2.40 -3.65 3.42
N VAL A 94 -1.23 -3.33 2.83
CA VAL A 94 -0.35 -4.29 2.13
C VAL A 94 0.96 -4.51 2.89
N PHE A 95 1.62 -3.44 3.31
CA PHE A 95 3.00 -3.47 3.76
C PHE A 95 3.22 -4.15 5.12
N GLU A 96 2.17 -4.34 5.91
CA GLU A 96 2.19 -5.10 7.16
C GLU A 96 2.34 -6.60 6.91
N HIS A 97 2.11 -7.07 5.68
CA HIS A 97 2.21 -8.47 5.26
C HIS A 97 3.50 -8.78 4.49
N VAL A 98 4.22 -7.74 4.04
CA VAL A 98 5.47 -7.88 3.29
C VAL A 98 6.57 -8.25 4.27
N ASP A 99 7.28 -9.36 4.06
CA ASP A 99 8.34 -9.80 4.97
C ASP A 99 9.56 -8.87 5.01
N ASP A 100 9.97 -8.30 3.87
CA ASP A 100 11.00 -7.25 3.75
C ASP A 100 10.37 -5.96 3.20
N ASP A 101 9.79 -5.15 4.09
CA ASP A 101 9.18 -3.88 3.69
C ASP A 101 10.20 -2.87 3.18
N HIS A 102 11.43 -2.90 3.68
CA HIS A 102 12.48 -2.03 3.19
C HIS A 102 12.76 -2.28 1.70
N ALA A 103 12.91 -3.55 1.29
CA ALA A 103 13.03 -3.90 -0.13
C ALA A 103 11.81 -3.45 -0.94
N GLY A 104 10.60 -3.60 -0.38
CA GLY A 104 9.37 -3.11 -0.96
C GLY A 104 9.38 -1.59 -1.19
N PHE A 105 9.72 -0.80 -0.17
CA PHE A 105 9.80 0.65 -0.26
C PHE A 105 10.86 1.10 -1.27
N VAL A 106 12.02 0.44 -1.31
CA VAL A 106 13.06 0.72 -2.33
C VAL A 106 12.53 0.49 -3.75
N GLN A 107 11.79 -0.59 -3.99
CA GLN A 107 11.19 -0.85 -5.30
C GLN A 107 10.10 0.15 -5.66
N VAL A 108 9.20 0.49 -4.72
CA VAL A 108 8.17 1.52 -4.96
C VAL A 108 8.82 2.84 -5.31
N ARG A 109 9.85 3.26 -4.56
CA ARG A 109 10.63 4.45 -4.89
C ARG A 109 11.26 4.36 -6.27
N ARG A 110 11.87 3.22 -6.64
CA ARG A 110 12.52 3.02 -7.94
C ARG A 110 11.54 3.20 -9.12
N VAL A 111 10.30 2.73 -8.98
CA VAL A 111 9.31 2.81 -10.07
C VAL A 111 8.61 4.17 -10.15
N LEU A 112 8.68 5.01 -9.11
CA LEU A 112 8.19 6.39 -9.14
C LEU A 112 9.09 7.30 -9.98
N ARG A 113 8.54 8.24 -10.74
CA ARG A 113 9.33 9.32 -11.38
C ARG A 113 9.92 10.24 -10.31
N PRO A 114 11.01 10.98 -10.58
CA PRO A 114 11.45 12.06 -9.69
C PRO A 114 10.29 13.02 -9.39
N GLY A 115 10.04 13.32 -8.12
CA GLY A 115 8.87 14.09 -7.69
C GLY A 115 7.55 13.31 -7.64
N GLY A 116 7.56 12.02 -7.96
CA GLY A 116 6.40 11.14 -7.81
C GLY A 116 6.15 10.77 -6.34
N MET A 117 4.91 10.37 -6.04
CA MET A 117 4.47 10.09 -4.67
C MET A 117 4.09 8.63 -4.45
N PHE A 118 4.37 8.13 -3.26
CA PHE A 118 3.74 6.94 -2.70
C PHE A 118 2.76 7.37 -1.61
N ILE A 119 1.47 7.11 -1.82
CA ILE A 119 0.41 7.43 -0.86
C ILE A 119 -0.26 6.12 -0.45
N PHE A 120 -0.16 5.75 0.82
CA PHE A 120 -0.63 4.43 1.26
C PHE A 120 -1.12 4.42 2.70
N THR A 121 -1.68 3.27 3.09
CA THR A 121 -2.15 3.03 4.45
C THR A 121 -1.63 1.70 4.97
N VAL A 122 -1.39 1.65 6.27
CA VAL A 122 -1.15 0.44 7.07
C VAL A 122 -1.87 0.61 8.41
N PRO A 123 -2.20 -0.48 9.13
CA PRO A 123 -2.68 -0.41 10.49
C PRO A 123 -1.58 0.18 11.41
N LEU A 124 -1.77 1.41 11.86
CA LEU A 124 -0.90 2.03 12.86
C LEU A 124 -1.33 1.62 14.27
N SER A 125 -0.38 1.09 15.04
CA SER A 125 -0.58 0.67 16.43
C SER A 125 -0.77 1.83 17.41
N GLY A 126 -0.42 3.06 17.01
CA GLY A 126 -0.31 4.22 17.88
C GLY A 126 1.00 4.28 18.68
N ALA A 127 1.85 3.26 18.57
CA ALA A 127 3.19 3.26 19.17
C ALA A 127 4.17 4.11 18.34
N THR A 128 5.25 4.55 19.00
CA THR A 128 6.34 5.24 18.30
C THR A 128 7.13 4.30 17.40
N HIS A 129 7.37 3.07 17.86
CA HIS A 129 8.21 2.09 17.18
C HIS A 129 7.40 0.91 16.62
N THR A 130 7.82 0.42 15.47
CA THR A 130 7.25 -0.75 14.80
C THR A 130 7.60 -2.03 15.55
N ILE A 131 6.61 -2.90 15.73
CA ILE A 131 6.77 -4.21 16.37
C ILE A 131 6.83 -5.27 15.28
N GLU A 132 7.98 -5.91 15.12
CA GLU A 132 8.13 -7.09 14.25
C GLU A 132 7.51 -8.31 14.94
N ARG A 133 6.51 -8.92 14.29
CA ARG A 133 5.82 -10.12 14.80
C ARG A 133 6.39 -11.40 14.24
N ALA A 134 6.88 -11.35 13.01
CA ALA A 134 7.50 -12.47 12.32
C ALA A 134 8.61 -11.96 11.39
N ARG A 135 9.52 -12.86 11.02
CA ARG A 135 10.57 -12.60 10.04
C ARG A 135 10.87 -13.86 9.24
N VAL A 136 11.38 -13.68 8.03
CA VAL A 136 11.90 -14.78 7.22
C VAL A 136 13.43 -14.78 7.34
N LEU A 137 13.99 -15.87 7.86
CA LEU A 137 15.44 -16.09 7.96
C LEU A 137 15.78 -17.34 7.16
N ASP A 138 16.72 -17.23 6.22
CA ASP A 138 17.14 -18.33 5.34
C ASP A 138 15.96 -19.05 4.64
N GLY A 139 14.94 -18.28 4.25
CA GLY A 139 13.71 -18.79 3.62
C GLY A 139 12.71 -19.43 4.58
N GLN A 140 13.01 -19.46 5.88
CA GLN A 140 12.13 -20.01 6.90
C GLN A 140 11.44 -18.91 7.70
N LEU A 141 10.11 -19.00 7.77
CA LEU A 141 9.29 -18.13 8.61
C LEU A 141 9.53 -18.45 10.09
N THR A 142 9.88 -17.43 10.87
CA THR A 142 10.02 -17.49 12.33
C THR A 142 9.07 -16.49 12.98
N HIS A 143 8.21 -16.96 13.88
CA HIS A 143 7.36 -16.11 14.71
C HIS A 143 8.15 -15.58 15.90
N LEU A 144 8.12 -14.26 16.11
CA LEU A 144 8.74 -13.56 17.24
C LEU A 144 7.73 -13.32 18.37
N LEU A 145 6.47 -13.16 17.99
CA LEU A 145 5.31 -13.01 18.86
C LEU A 145 4.20 -13.96 18.39
N GLU A 146 3.13 -14.08 19.19
CA GLU A 146 1.93 -14.81 18.78
C GLU A 146 1.47 -14.34 17.39
N PRO A 147 1.22 -15.22 16.41
CA PRO A 147 0.89 -14.79 15.06
C PRO A 147 -0.44 -14.03 15.03
N GLU A 148 -0.45 -12.95 14.26
CA GLU A 148 -1.65 -12.16 13.97
C GLU A 148 -1.97 -12.30 12.48
N TYR A 149 -3.24 -12.51 12.15
CA TYR A 149 -3.69 -12.68 10.78
C TYR A 149 -4.78 -11.66 10.46
N HIS A 150 -4.71 -11.08 9.25
CA HIS A 150 -5.76 -10.22 8.71
C HIS A 150 -6.50 -10.95 7.59
N ASP A 151 -7.70 -10.47 7.26
CA ASP A 151 -8.51 -11.05 6.19
C ASP A 151 -7.85 -10.84 4.82
N ASP A 152 -7.73 -11.91 4.04
CA ASP A 152 -7.21 -11.85 2.68
C ASP A 152 -8.15 -12.59 1.72
N PRO A 153 -8.92 -11.87 0.90
CA PRO A 153 -9.87 -12.48 -0.03
C PRO A 153 -9.22 -13.20 -1.22
N PHE A 154 -7.88 -13.16 -1.36
CA PHE A 154 -7.14 -13.79 -2.46
C PHE A 154 -6.42 -15.07 -2.06
N SER A 155 -6.03 -15.25 -0.78
CA SER A 155 -5.42 -16.50 -0.32
C SER A 155 -6.45 -17.63 -0.15
N ARG A 156 -5.96 -18.87 -0.32
CA ARG A 156 -6.76 -20.08 -0.03
C ARG A 156 -7.16 -20.18 1.44
N SER A 157 -6.32 -19.68 2.36
CA SER A 157 -6.58 -19.62 3.80
C SER A 157 -7.58 -18.54 4.19
N LYS A 158 -7.92 -17.60 3.28
CA LYS A 158 -8.68 -16.37 3.56
C LYS A 158 -8.02 -15.43 4.58
N GLN A 159 -6.76 -15.70 4.93
CA GLN A 159 -6.03 -15.05 5.99
C GLN A 159 -4.58 -14.91 5.58
N ILE A 160 -4.01 -13.74 5.87
CA ILE A 160 -2.62 -13.40 5.60
C ILE A 160 -1.92 -13.00 6.91
N LEU A 161 -0.69 -13.45 7.08
CA LEU A 161 0.10 -13.16 8.28
C LEU A 161 0.46 -11.68 8.32
N CYS A 162 0.22 -11.02 9.45
CA CYS A 162 0.76 -9.72 9.76
C CYS A 162 2.22 -9.90 10.23
N MET A 163 3.18 -9.50 9.39
CA MET A 163 4.61 -9.54 9.67
C MET A 163 4.99 -8.53 10.76
N ARG A 164 4.29 -7.38 10.80
CA ARG A 164 4.56 -6.30 11.75
C ARG A 164 3.38 -5.40 12.03
N ASN A 165 3.34 -4.83 13.22
CA ASN A 165 2.44 -3.73 13.56
C ASN A 165 3.22 -2.41 13.49
N TYR A 166 2.87 -1.53 12.56
CA TYR A 166 3.63 -0.30 12.35
C TYR A 166 3.45 0.70 13.50
N GLY A 167 4.55 1.33 13.88
CA GLY A 167 4.59 2.55 14.67
C GLY A 167 4.71 3.79 13.78
N THR A 168 4.86 4.95 14.41
CA THR A 168 5.08 6.21 13.69
C THR A 168 6.47 6.31 13.06
N ASP A 169 7.41 5.44 13.45
CA ASP A 169 8.74 5.27 12.86
C ASP A 169 8.73 4.82 11.39
N ILE A 170 7.58 4.41 10.83
CA ILE A 170 7.42 4.15 9.39
C ILE A 170 7.88 5.32 8.52
N VAL A 171 7.76 6.57 9.02
CA VAL A 171 8.27 7.77 8.35
C VAL A 171 9.79 7.70 8.18
N GLU A 172 10.51 7.27 9.20
CA GLU A 172 11.97 7.10 9.14
C GLU A 172 12.35 5.91 8.27
N ARG A 173 11.58 4.80 8.33
CA ARG A 173 11.78 3.63 7.45
C ARG A 173 11.71 4.01 5.96
N LEU A 174 10.75 4.84 5.58
CA LEU A 174 10.63 5.38 4.22
C LEU A 174 11.82 6.26 3.83
N ARG A 175 12.28 7.15 4.72
CA ARG A 175 13.48 7.96 4.47
C ARG A 175 14.72 7.10 4.29
N ASN A 176 14.87 6.04 5.06
CA ASN A 176 15.97 5.08 4.95
C ASN A 176 15.92 4.29 3.63
N ALA A 177 14.73 4.04 3.08
CA ALA A 177 14.53 3.49 1.74
C ALA A 177 14.79 4.53 0.61
N GLY A 178 15.16 5.77 0.97
CA GLY A 178 15.64 6.82 0.08
C GLY A 178 14.60 7.85 -0.34
N PHE A 179 13.35 7.78 0.14
CA PHE A 179 12.36 8.83 -0.14
C PHE A 179 12.85 10.18 0.40
N SER A 180 12.75 11.24 -0.41
CA SER A 180 13.25 12.58 -0.06
C SER A 180 12.37 13.27 0.99
N HIS A 181 11.09 12.94 1.00
CA HIS A 181 10.15 13.36 2.03
C HIS A 181 9.24 12.18 2.44
N ALA A 182 8.83 12.16 3.71
CA ALA A 182 7.84 11.22 4.23
C ALA A 182 7.13 11.84 5.44
N GLU A 183 5.81 11.64 5.52
CA GLU A 183 4.95 12.16 6.58
C GLU A 183 3.72 11.27 6.85
N LEU A 184 3.18 11.40 8.06
CA LEU A 184 1.84 10.90 8.40
C LEU A 184 0.83 12.04 8.21
N THR A 185 -0.06 11.88 7.25
CA THR A 185 -1.12 12.85 6.93
C THR A 185 -2.45 12.41 7.54
N ARG A 186 -3.10 13.30 8.28
CA ARG A 186 -4.50 13.11 8.69
C ARG A 186 -5.41 13.58 7.56
N PRO A 187 -6.39 12.77 7.11
CA PRO A 187 -7.39 13.24 6.15
C PRO A 187 -8.18 14.41 6.76
N ALA A 188 -8.55 15.38 5.93
CA ALA A 188 -9.39 16.51 6.31
C ALA A 188 -10.81 16.07 6.69
N CYS A 189 -11.31 15.02 6.03
CA CYS A 189 -12.59 14.41 6.39
C CYS A 189 -12.41 13.41 7.55
N ASP A 190 -12.91 13.76 8.74
CA ASP A 190 -12.79 12.92 9.95
C ASP A 190 -13.71 11.68 9.96
N MET A 191 -14.62 11.57 8.99
CA MET A 191 -15.49 10.40 8.77
C MET A 191 -16.15 9.83 10.04
N MET A 192 -16.79 10.68 10.85
CA MET A 192 -17.36 10.26 12.15
C MET A 192 -16.31 9.58 13.07
N HIS A 193 -15.08 10.11 13.10
CA HIS A 193 -13.93 9.59 13.84
C HIS A 193 -13.38 8.24 13.33
N TYR A 194 -13.81 7.78 12.15
CA TYR A 194 -13.26 6.58 11.51
C TYR A 194 -12.12 6.88 10.53
N ALA A 195 -11.74 8.15 10.36
CA ALA A 195 -10.56 8.52 9.59
C ALA A 195 -9.33 7.68 9.98
N ARG A 196 -8.50 7.37 8.97
CA ARG A 196 -7.25 6.63 9.12
C ARG A 196 -6.12 7.53 8.68
N MET A 197 -5.01 7.48 9.41
CA MET A 197 -3.80 8.15 8.99
C MET A 197 -3.35 7.57 7.64
N VAL A 198 -2.91 8.44 6.76
CA VAL A 198 -2.38 8.09 5.44
C VAL A 198 -0.91 8.47 5.45
N ILE A 199 -0.07 7.60 4.92
CA ILE A 199 1.35 7.86 4.80
C ILE A 199 1.60 8.40 3.40
N VAL A 200 2.33 9.52 3.32
CA VAL A 200 2.73 10.14 2.06
C VAL A 200 4.25 10.18 2.02
N ALA A 201 4.83 9.72 0.92
CA ALA A 201 6.27 9.79 0.66
C ALA A 201 6.54 10.27 -0.77
N GLU A 202 7.59 11.07 -0.95
CA GLU A 202 7.99 11.66 -2.23
C GLU A 202 9.37 11.13 -2.66
N ARG A 203 9.53 10.81 -3.95
CA ARG A 203 10.82 10.41 -4.53
C ARG A 203 11.71 11.61 -4.77
#